data_AF-A0A6G6W8W6-F1
#
_entry.id   AF-A0A6G6W8W6-F1
#
_cell.length_a   1.000
_cell.length_b   1.000
_cell.length_c   1.000
_cell.angle_alpha   90.00
_cell.angle_beta   90.00
_cell.angle_gamma   90.00
#
_symmetry.space_group_name_H-M   'P 1'
#
loop_
_entity.id
_entity.type
_entity.pdbx_description
1 polymer ?
#
loop_
_entity_poly.entity_id
_entity_poly.type
_entity_poly.pdbx_seq_one_letter_code
_entity_poly.pdbx_strand_id
1 'polypeptide(L)'
;MSPRTVLAATAAAALVALTAPPAHALPPTSRSIEDPVDKTAAYDIVGVSLRSAPTSKRPAVVKVTHDRRVAAGDAVDVWFDLDGDKVPDVHLSGSAFSEYVVRRAKSFTADGKDLSELDCVRLSMAGTTSKIRVFPACLGDPVGFAVAVKSSVGGEPAATVDWAPGTERFTKKVLAAPLS
;
A
#
# COMPACT_ATOMS: atom_id res chain seq x y z
N MET A 1 -71.36 -20.66 37.88
CA MET A 1 -70.90 -19.32 37.46
C MET A 1 -69.71 -19.51 36.54
N SER A 2 -69.74 -18.75 35.43
CA SER A 2 -69.05 -18.98 34.16
C SER A 2 -67.51 -18.93 34.18
N PRO A 3 -66.85 -19.57 33.21
CA PRO A 3 -65.41 -19.51 32.99
C PRO A 3 -65.03 -18.21 32.24
N ARG A 4 -63.87 -17.63 32.54
CA ARG A 4 -63.25 -16.57 31.70
C ARG A 4 -61.77 -16.84 31.51
N THR A 5 -61.50 -17.57 30.44
CA THR A 5 -60.58 -17.24 29.35
C THR A 5 -59.64 -16.05 29.59
N VAL A 6 -58.34 -16.29 29.61
CA VAL A 6 -57.33 -15.26 29.27
C VAL A 6 -56.54 -15.77 28.08
N LEU A 7 -56.71 -15.04 26.98
CA LEU A 7 -56.18 -15.29 25.66
C LEU A 7 -54.72 -14.85 25.56
N ALA A 8 -54.01 -15.56 24.68
CA ALA A 8 -52.67 -15.33 24.16
C ALA A 8 -52.35 -13.88 23.75
N ALA A 9 -51.12 -13.44 24.03
CA ALA A 9 -50.51 -12.28 23.37
C ALA A 9 -48.97 -12.33 23.44
N THR A 10 -48.33 -13.19 22.65
CA THR A 10 -46.87 -13.15 22.41
C THR A 10 -46.56 -13.57 20.98
N ALA A 11 -46.76 -12.67 20.01
CA ALA A 11 -46.24 -12.84 18.65
C ALA A 11 -46.24 -11.49 17.90
N ALA A 12 -45.30 -10.58 18.24
CA ALA A 12 -45.08 -9.37 17.45
C ALA A 12 -43.65 -8.81 17.67
N ALA A 13 -42.61 -9.58 17.34
CA ALA A 13 -41.23 -9.08 17.41
C ALA A 13 -40.31 -9.61 16.29
N ALA A 14 -40.86 -10.09 15.17
CA ALA A 14 -40.07 -10.76 14.13
C ALA A 14 -39.99 -10.01 12.78
N LEU A 15 -40.51 -8.79 12.65
CA LEU A 15 -40.69 -8.13 11.34
C LEU A 15 -39.90 -6.84 11.11
N VAL A 16 -38.83 -6.58 11.87
CA VAL A 16 -37.98 -5.37 11.68
C VAL A 16 -36.61 -5.69 11.04
N ALA A 17 -36.29 -6.96 10.77
CA ALA A 17 -34.97 -7.35 10.27
C ALA A 17 -34.76 -7.19 8.74
N LEU A 18 -35.75 -6.71 7.97
CA LEU A 18 -35.72 -6.74 6.50
C LEU A 18 -35.48 -5.39 5.80
N THR A 19 -35.25 -4.30 6.55
CA THR A 19 -34.98 -2.96 5.94
C THR A 19 -33.57 -2.46 6.19
N ALA A 20 -32.62 -3.33 6.56
CA ALA A 20 -31.22 -2.93 6.59
C ALA A 20 -30.79 -2.58 5.16
N PRO A 21 -30.38 -1.32 4.89
CA PRO A 21 -29.83 -0.98 3.58
C PRO A 21 -28.64 -1.90 3.30
N PRO A 22 -28.41 -2.31 2.03
CA PRO A 22 -27.26 -3.11 1.69
C PRO A 22 -25.99 -2.40 2.17
N ALA A 23 -25.16 -3.13 2.93
CA ALA A 23 -23.87 -2.64 3.37
C ALA A 23 -22.99 -2.43 2.11
N HIS A 24 -22.99 -1.21 1.58
CA HIS A 24 -22.07 -0.83 0.52
C HIS A 24 -20.67 -0.75 1.10
N ALA A 25 -19.80 -1.68 0.70
CA ALA A 25 -18.38 -1.62 1.03
C ALA A 25 -17.82 -0.26 0.60
N LEU A 26 -17.16 0.44 1.53
CA LEU A 26 -16.54 1.74 1.22
C LEU A 26 -15.53 1.56 0.09
N PRO A 27 -15.46 2.51 -0.87
CA PRO A 27 -14.50 2.42 -1.96
C PRO A 27 -13.05 2.41 -1.40
N PRO A 28 -12.11 1.71 -2.07
CA PRO A 28 -10.72 1.67 -1.63
C PRO A 28 -10.17 3.09 -1.53
N THR A 29 -9.52 3.40 -0.42
CA THR A 29 -8.95 4.73 -0.23
C THR A 29 -7.73 4.88 -1.14
N SER A 30 -7.60 6.05 -1.75
CA SER A 30 -6.49 6.39 -2.61
C SER A 30 -5.87 7.71 -2.16
N ARG A 31 -4.56 7.85 -2.38
CA ARG A 31 -3.81 9.06 -2.10
C ARG A 31 -2.79 9.27 -3.19
N SER A 32 -2.60 10.50 -3.62
CA SER A 32 -1.51 10.88 -4.51
C SER A 32 -0.68 11.98 -3.86
N ILE A 33 0.61 11.94 -4.14
CA ILE A 33 1.60 12.95 -3.77
C ILE A 33 2.25 13.37 -5.07
N GLU A 34 2.25 14.66 -5.31
CA GLU A 34 3.02 15.28 -6.38
C GLU A 34 4.36 15.70 -5.80
N ASP A 35 5.40 15.52 -6.60
CA ASP A 35 6.75 15.91 -6.26
C ASP A 35 7.26 16.86 -7.36
N PRO A 36 7.73 18.07 -7.01
CA PRO A 36 8.29 18.98 -8.01
C PRO A 36 9.50 18.35 -8.67
N VAL A 37 9.60 18.53 -9.99
CA VAL A 37 10.72 18.00 -10.78
C VAL A 37 12.07 18.47 -10.23
N ASP A 38 12.93 17.55 -9.82
CA ASP A 38 14.31 17.81 -9.41
C ASP A 38 15.29 17.53 -10.56
N LYS A 39 15.91 18.59 -11.08
CA LYS A 39 16.89 18.48 -12.17
C LYS A 39 18.26 17.97 -11.73
N THR A 40 18.48 17.83 -10.43
CA THR A 40 19.71 17.27 -9.86
C THR A 40 19.62 15.76 -9.64
N ALA A 41 18.40 15.21 -9.62
CA ALA A 41 18.16 13.78 -9.52
C ALA A 41 18.53 13.05 -10.82
N ALA A 42 19.28 11.95 -10.71
CA ALA A 42 19.61 11.11 -11.87
C ALA A 42 18.39 10.31 -12.38
N TYR A 43 17.43 10.08 -11.48
CA TYR A 43 16.14 9.45 -11.78
C TYR A 43 15.08 10.06 -10.86
N ASP A 44 14.37 11.07 -11.38
CA ASP A 44 13.51 11.95 -10.61
C ASP A 44 12.09 11.37 -10.44
N ILE A 45 11.60 11.32 -9.20
CA ILE A 45 10.22 10.97 -8.87
C ILE A 45 9.39 12.24 -9.00
N VAL A 46 8.34 12.19 -9.81
CA VAL A 46 7.40 13.33 -9.99
C VAL A 46 6.04 13.07 -9.35
N GLY A 47 5.83 11.86 -8.85
CA GLY A 47 4.65 11.57 -8.04
C GLY A 47 4.50 10.14 -7.59
N VAL A 48 3.84 9.97 -6.45
CA VAL A 48 3.55 8.68 -5.82
C VAL A 48 2.05 8.57 -5.59
N SER A 49 1.43 7.55 -6.18
CA SER A 49 0.02 7.23 -5.97
C SER A 49 -0.13 5.90 -5.23
N LEU A 50 -0.87 5.93 -4.13
CA LEU A 50 -1.18 4.80 -3.28
C LEU A 50 -2.67 4.48 -3.43
N ARG A 51 -2.98 3.20 -3.56
CA ARG A 51 -4.35 2.69 -3.53
C ARG A 51 -4.43 1.49 -2.61
N SER A 52 -5.35 1.54 -1.65
CA SER A 52 -5.59 0.42 -0.75
C SER A 52 -6.05 -0.83 -1.50
N ALA A 53 -5.84 -1.98 -0.89
CA ALA A 53 -6.50 -3.19 -1.32
C ALA A 53 -8.02 -3.03 -1.09
N PRO A 54 -8.88 -3.34 -2.08
CA PRO A 54 -10.33 -3.35 -1.88
C PRO A 54 -10.78 -4.57 -1.06
N THR A 55 -10.01 -5.66 -1.07
CA THR A 55 -10.22 -6.88 -0.28
C THR A 55 -8.85 -7.55 -0.03
N SER A 56 -8.74 -8.46 0.95
CA SER A 56 -7.49 -9.18 1.24
C SER A 56 -6.96 -10.03 0.05
N LYS A 57 -7.85 -10.41 -0.88
CA LYS A 57 -7.50 -11.20 -2.09
C LYS A 57 -7.01 -10.34 -3.26
N ARG A 58 -7.04 -9.01 -3.15
CA ARG A 58 -6.61 -8.07 -4.19
C ARG A 58 -5.43 -7.26 -3.67
N PRO A 59 -4.44 -6.94 -4.52
CA PRO A 59 -3.30 -6.20 -4.06
C PRO A 59 -3.65 -4.73 -3.80
N ALA A 60 -3.05 -4.17 -2.76
CA ALA A 60 -2.79 -2.74 -2.70
C ALA A 60 -1.78 -2.36 -3.78
N VAL A 61 -1.83 -1.12 -4.26
CA VAL A 61 -0.99 -0.66 -5.37
C VAL A 61 -0.28 0.62 -4.99
N VAL A 62 1.02 0.65 -5.23
CA VAL A 62 1.83 1.87 -5.25
C VAL A 62 2.28 2.08 -6.69
N LYS A 63 2.07 3.28 -7.21
CA LYS A 63 2.55 3.71 -8.51
C LYS A 63 3.48 4.90 -8.30
N VAL A 64 4.75 4.70 -8.60
CA VAL A 64 5.76 5.77 -8.69
C VAL A 64 5.81 6.22 -10.14
N THR A 65 5.71 7.52 -10.37
CA THR A 65 5.84 8.15 -11.69
C THR A 65 7.14 8.94 -11.71
N HIS A 66 7.87 8.82 -12.81
CA HIS A 66 9.18 9.42 -12.99
C HIS A 66 9.15 10.45 -14.12
N ASP A 67 10.11 11.38 -14.12
CA ASP A 67 10.19 12.47 -15.10
C ASP A 67 10.56 11.96 -16.51
N ARG A 68 11.26 10.83 -16.58
CA ARG A 68 11.71 10.19 -17.82
C ARG A 68 11.33 8.71 -17.88
N ARG A 69 11.58 8.10 -19.05
CA ARG A 69 11.39 6.66 -19.23
C ARG A 69 12.45 5.87 -18.44
N VAL A 70 12.02 4.74 -17.89
CA VAL A 70 12.87 3.72 -17.25
C VAL A 70 13.93 3.25 -18.23
N ALA A 71 15.18 3.25 -17.79
CA ALA A 71 16.37 2.80 -18.49
C ALA A 71 17.14 1.76 -17.65
N ALA A 72 18.07 1.03 -18.27
CA ALA A 72 18.92 0.10 -17.55
C ALA A 72 19.79 0.83 -16.53
N GLY A 73 19.89 0.28 -15.32
CA GLY A 73 20.59 0.90 -14.19
C GLY A 73 19.69 1.73 -13.27
N ASP A 74 18.48 2.11 -13.71
CA ASP A 74 17.49 2.75 -12.82
C ASP A 74 17.06 1.79 -11.72
N ALA A 75 16.95 2.28 -10.49
CA ALA A 75 16.53 1.50 -9.34
C ALA A 75 15.50 2.25 -8.50
N VAL A 76 14.64 1.47 -7.83
CA VAL A 76 13.65 1.97 -6.88
C VAL A 76 13.72 1.12 -5.61
N ASP A 77 13.88 1.80 -4.48
CA ASP A 77 13.69 1.25 -3.14
C ASP A 77 12.36 1.79 -2.56
N VAL A 78 11.55 0.92 -1.98
CA VAL A 78 10.27 1.26 -1.36
C VAL A 78 10.21 0.64 0.03
N TRP A 79 10.11 1.49 1.05
CA TRP A 79 9.81 1.09 2.41
C TRP A 79 8.33 1.23 2.69
N PHE A 80 7.76 0.26 3.40
CA PHE A 80 6.37 0.26 3.83
C PHE A 80 6.29 0.36 5.34
N ASP A 81 5.40 1.24 5.82
CA ASP A 81 4.93 1.31 7.21
C ASP A 81 3.49 0.78 7.21
N LEU A 82 3.29 -0.38 7.81
CA LEU A 82 2.05 -1.15 7.82
C LEU A 82 1.27 -0.92 9.13
N ASP A 83 1.95 -0.68 10.25
CA ASP A 83 1.32 -0.53 11.56
C ASP A 83 1.06 0.93 11.98
N GLY A 84 1.77 1.89 11.38
CA GLY A 84 1.65 3.33 11.60
C GLY A 84 2.64 3.91 12.60
N ASP A 85 3.66 3.15 13.03
CA ASP A 85 4.68 3.61 13.97
C ASP A 85 5.78 4.47 13.32
N LYS A 86 5.75 4.60 11.98
CA LYS A 86 6.72 5.31 11.13
C LYS A 86 8.11 4.67 11.09
N VAL A 87 8.20 3.39 11.41
CA VAL A 87 9.38 2.55 11.20
C VAL A 87 9.10 1.64 10.00
N PRO A 88 10.07 1.43 9.10
CA PRO A 88 9.87 0.48 8.00
C PRO A 88 9.64 -0.96 8.49
N ASP A 89 8.54 -1.57 8.03
CA ASP A 89 8.23 -2.99 8.24
C ASP A 89 8.76 -3.87 7.10
N VAL A 90 8.63 -3.37 5.86
CA VAL A 90 9.00 -4.07 4.63
C VAL A 90 9.80 -3.13 3.75
N HIS A 91 10.88 -3.65 3.15
CA HIS A 91 11.69 -2.97 2.17
C HIS A 91 11.70 -3.80 0.88
N LEU A 92 11.27 -3.17 -0.21
CA LEU A 92 11.41 -3.67 -1.58
C LEU A 92 12.55 -2.91 -2.24
N SER A 93 13.51 -3.62 -2.81
CA SER A 93 14.59 -3.04 -3.61
C SER A 93 14.63 -3.72 -4.97
N GLY A 94 14.69 -2.96 -6.06
CA GLY A 94 14.81 -3.53 -7.39
C GLY A 94 15.33 -2.56 -8.42
N SER A 95 16.05 -3.09 -9.41
CA SER A 95 16.54 -2.36 -10.56
C SER A 95 15.79 -2.73 -11.84
N ALA A 96 15.70 -1.78 -12.75
CA ALA A 96 15.09 -1.95 -14.05
C ALA A 96 15.73 -3.12 -14.80
N PHE A 97 14.89 -3.95 -15.41
CA PHE A 97 15.29 -5.13 -16.19
C PHE A 97 16.11 -6.18 -15.41
N SER A 98 16.05 -6.14 -14.07
CA SER A 98 16.70 -7.10 -13.17
C SER A 98 15.68 -7.68 -12.18
N GLU A 99 16.13 -8.60 -11.33
CA GLU A 99 15.35 -9.11 -10.21
C GLU A 99 15.16 -8.04 -9.13
N TYR A 100 14.14 -8.23 -8.29
CA TYR A 100 13.89 -7.43 -7.10
C TYR A 100 13.91 -8.32 -5.86
N VAL A 101 14.22 -7.72 -4.72
CA VAL A 101 14.28 -8.39 -3.42
C VAL A 101 13.30 -7.71 -2.47
N VAL A 102 12.60 -8.50 -1.68
CA VAL A 102 11.69 -8.03 -0.64
C VAL A 102 12.21 -8.52 0.70
N ARG A 103 12.37 -7.64 1.68
CA ARG A 103 12.86 -7.99 3.01
C ARG A 103 11.98 -7.40 4.09
N ARG A 104 11.99 -7.99 5.28
CA ARG A 104 11.60 -7.25 6.49
C ARG A 104 12.60 -6.13 6.70
N ALA A 105 12.10 -4.94 6.98
CA ALA A 105 12.95 -3.81 7.33
C ALA A 105 13.00 -3.66 8.86
N LYS A 106 14.10 -3.10 9.37
CA LYS A 106 14.25 -2.66 10.76
C LYS A 106 14.44 -1.15 10.84
N SER A 107 15.00 -0.57 9.78
CA SER A 107 15.16 0.86 9.56
C SER A 107 15.33 1.11 8.05
N PHE A 108 15.53 2.36 7.65
CA PHE A 108 15.86 2.72 6.27
C PHE A 108 17.22 2.17 5.79
N THR A 109 18.09 1.78 6.72
CA THR A 109 19.47 1.36 6.45
C THR A 109 19.75 -0.08 6.87
N ALA A 110 18.79 -0.76 7.49
CA ALA A 110 18.95 -2.10 8.01
C ALA A 110 17.79 -3.01 7.61
N ASP A 111 18.12 -4.02 6.83
CA ASP A 111 17.21 -5.11 6.48
C ASP A 111 17.33 -6.28 7.47
N GLY A 112 16.28 -7.07 7.53
CA GLY A 112 16.19 -8.34 8.22
C GLY A 112 15.98 -9.49 7.25
N LYS A 113 15.01 -10.35 7.58
CA LYS A 113 14.71 -11.58 6.86
C LYS A 113 14.26 -11.30 5.41
N ASP A 114 14.77 -12.06 4.46
CA ASP A 114 14.30 -12.09 3.08
C ASP A 114 12.89 -12.72 2.98
N LEU A 115 12.02 -12.07 2.22
CA LEU A 115 10.62 -12.43 1.98
C LEU A 115 10.33 -12.64 0.49
N SER A 116 11.33 -12.60 -0.39
CA SER A 116 11.15 -12.60 -1.84
C SER A 116 10.44 -13.86 -2.34
N GLU A 117 10.70 -15.02 -1.74
CA GLU A 117 10.05 -16.30 -2.07
C GLU A 117 8.56 -16.35 -1.72
N LEU A 118 8.09 -15.46 -0.85
CA LEU A 118 6.69 -15.43 -0.42
C LEU A 118 5.79 -14.68 -1.41
N ASP A 119 6.37 -13.96 -2.37
CA ASP A 119 5.65 -13.21 -3.40
C ASP A 119 4.62 -12.20 -2.83
N CYS A 120 4.89 -11.70 -1.62
CA CYS A 120 4.05 -10.73 -0.91
C CYS A 120 3.99 -9.38 -1.63
N VAL A 121 5.05 -9.05 -2.36
CA VAL A 121 5.23 -7.76 -3.03
C VAL A 121 5.82 -8.04 -4.40
N ARG A 122 5.26 -7.42 -5.45
CA ARG A 122 5.75 -7.53 -6.82
C ARG A 122 6.08 -6.16 -7.39
N LEU A 123 7.23 -6.04 -8.03
CA LEU A 123 7.67 -4.85 -8.75
C LEU A 123 7.52 -5.04 -10.27
N SER A 124 7.09 -3.99 -10.96
CA SER A 124 7.15 -3.89 -12.42
C SER A 124 7.52 -2.47 -12.82
N MET A 125 8.57 -2.32 -13.64
CA MET A 125 9.04 -1.04 -14.13
C MET A 125 8.86 -0.98 -15.65
N ALA A 126 8.16 0.03 -16.15
CA ALA A 126 7.92 0.23 -17.57
C ALA A 126 7.50 1.67 -17.88
N GLY A 127 7.86 2.15 -19.07
CA GLY A 127 7.55 3.52 -19.48
C GLY A 127 8.13 4.52 -18.48
N THR A 128 7.31 5.43 -17.96
CA THR A 128 7.70 6.39 -16.91
C THR A 128 7.27 5.95 -15.51
N THR A 129 7.02 4.65 -15.30
CA THR A 129 6.35 4.18 -14.07
C THR A 129 6.99 2.96 -13.45
N SER A 130 7.06 2.97 -12.12
CA SER A 130 7.31 1.78 -11.29
C SER A 130 6.02 1.43 -10.54
N LYS A 131 5.45 0.26 -10.82
CA LYS A 131 4.23 -0.24 -10.17
C LYS A 131 4.59 -1.34 -9.20
N ILE A 132 4.24 -1.13 -7.94
CA ILE A 132 4.38 -2.10 -6.86
C ILE A 132 2.99 -2.62 -6.49
N ARG A 133 2.85 -3.94 -6.43
CA ARG A 133 1.64 -4.61 -5.94
C ARG A 133 1.97 -5.28 -4.62
N VAL A 134 1.19 -4.98 -3.58
CA VAL A 134 1.37 -5.53 -2.23
C VAL A 134 0.16 -6.39 -1.91
N PHE A 135 0.37 -7.64 -1.54
CA PHE A 135 -0.68 -8.60 -1.20
C PHE A 135 -0.83 -8.66 0.34
N PRO A 136 -1.87 -8.02 0.92
CA PRO A 136 -1.98 -7.83 2.37
C PRO A 136 -2.03 -9.14 3.15
N ALA A 137 -2.68 -10.18 2.58
CA ALA A 137 -2.81 -11.49 3.20
C ALA A 137 -1.45 -12.13 3.58
N CYS A 138 -0.39 -11.80 2.86
CA CYS A 138 0.95 -12.32 3.11
C CYS A 138 1.72 -11.49 4.16
N LEU A 139 1.23 -10.29 4.48
CA LEU A 139 1.86 -9.32 5.39
C LEU A 139 1.05 -9.10 6.68
N GLY A 140 0.11 -10.00 6.99
CA GLY A 140 -0.69 -9.93 8.21
C GLY A 140 -1.93 -9.03 8.12
N ASP A 141 -2.45 -8.79 6.90
CA ASP A 141 -3.67 -8.02 6.63
C ASP A 141 -3.69 -6.62 7.29
N PRO A 142 -2.71 -5.76 6.98
CA PRO A 142 -2.65 -4.43 7.58
C PRO A 142 -3.91 -3.59 7.26
N VAL A 143 -4.40 -2.88 8.28
CA VAL A 143 -5.55 -1.95 8.17
C VAL A 143 -5.26 -0.71 7.32
N GLY A 144 -4.01 -0.52 6.89
CA GLY A 144 -3.57 0.51 5.98
C GLY A 144 -2.06 0.50 5.82
N PHE A 145 -1.52 1.33 4.94
CA PHE A 145 -0.08 1.46 4.78
C PHE A 145 0.33 2.87 4.38
N ALA A 146 1.58 3.22 4.68
CA ALA A 146 2.30 4.36 4.16
C ALA A 146 3.57 3.87 3.46
N VAL A 147 4.16 4.71 2.60
CA VAL A 147 5.42 4.37 1.92
C VAL A 147 6.44 5.48 2.02
N ALA A 148 7.71 5.13 1.88
CA ALA A 148 8.78 6.04 1.52
C ALA A 148 9.45 5.46 0.28
N VAL A 149 9.73 6.30 -0.71
CA VAL A 149 10.27 5.87 -1.99
C VAL A 149 11.59 6.56 -2.21
N LYS A 150 12.58 5.79 -2.67
CA LYS A 150 13.86 6.31 -3.15
C LYS A 150 14.08 5.82 -4.58
N SER A 151 14.50 6.71 -5.46
CA SER A 151 14.95 6.39 -6.81
C SER A 151 16.44 6.68 -6.95
N SER A 152 17.13 5.86 -7.74
CA SER A 152 18.56 6.02 -7.98
C SER A 152 18.96 5.43 -9.33
N VAL A 153 20.20 5.68 -9.74
CA VAL A 153 20.82 5.07 -10.92
C VAL A 153 22.15 4.45 -10.50
N GLY A 154 22.39 3.20 -10.90
CA GLY A 154 23.64 2.50 -10.60
C GLY A 154 24.86 3.25 -11.15
N GLY A 155 25.84 3.51 -10.28
CA GLY A 155 27.08 4.22 -10.64
C GLY A 155 27.02 5.74 -10.48
N GLU A 156 25.84 6.32 -10.27
CA GLU A 156 25.68 7.75 -10.01
C GLU A 156 25.96 8.10 -8.53
N PRO A 157 26.36 9.36 -8.22
CA PRO A 157 26.62 9.79 -6.85
C PRO A 157 25.39 9.73 -5.94
N ALA A 158 25.60 9.49 -4.65
CA ALA A 158 24.50 9.48 -3.66
C ALA A 158 23.73 10.81 -3.56
N ALA A 159 24.34 11.92 -3.99
CA ALA A 159 23.71 13.24 -4.01
C ALA A 159 22.65 13.41 -5.12
N THR A 160 22.62 12.51 -6.12
CA THR A 160 21.64 12.54 -7.23
C THR A 160 20.49 11.55 -7.01
N VAL A 161 20.39 11.01 -5.81
CA VAL A 161 19.29 10.14 -5.37
C VAL A 161 18.10 11.03 -5.03
N ASP A 162 16.92 10.58 -5.42
CA ASP A 162 15.69 11.30 -5.11
C ASP A 162 14.78 10.50 -4.17
N TRP A 163 14.03 11.22 -3.33
CA TRP A 163 13.19 10.68 -2.27
C TRP A 163 11.82 11.34 -2.26
N ALA A 164 10.76 10.54 -2.33
CA ALA A 164 9.40 11.00 -2.17
C ALA A 164 8.72 10.37 -0.94
N PRO A 165 8.00 11.15 -0.11
CA PRO A 165 7.78 12.61 -0.13
C PRO A 165 8.93 13.45 0.47
N GLY A 166 10.08 12.83 0.71
CA GLY A 166 11.25 13.42 1.34
C GLY A 166 12.14 12.33 1.91
N THR A 167 13.38 12.68 2.22
CA THR A 167 14.39 11.73 2.71
C THR A 167 13.90 10.98 3.95
N GLU A 168 13.89 9.65 3.84
CA GLU A 168 13.52 8.73 4.93
C GLU A 168 12.17 9.08 5.60
N ARG A 169 11.24 9.63 4.81
CA ARG A 169 9.96 10.11 5.31
C ARG A 169 8.83 9.30 4.71
N PHE A 170 7.90 8.86 5.54
CA PHE A 170 6.69 8.19 5.07
C PHE A 170 5.64 9.17 4.54
N THR A 171 4.89 8.74 3.54
CA THR A 171 3.63 9.34 3.12
C THR A 171 2.63 9.35 4.28
N LYS A 172 1.53 10.09 4.14
CA LYS A 172 0.35 9.84 4.97
C LYS A 172 -0.23 8.46 4.65
N LYS A 173 -0.76 7.78 5.67
CA LYS A 173 -1.35 6.44 5.55
C LYS A 173 -2.58 6.45 4.61
N VAL A 174 -2.76 5.33 3.92
CA VAL A 174 -3.94 4.96 3.15
C VAL A 174 -4.57 3.75 3.82
N LEU A 175 -5.85 3.84 4.15
CA LEU A 175 -6.57 2.83 4.94
C LEU A 175 -7.17 1.76 4.03
N ALA A 176 -7.10 0.50 4.45
CA ALA A 176 -7.88 -0.56 3.84
C ALA A 176 -9.37 -0.18 3.89
N ALA A 177 -10.12 -0.54 2.85
CA ALA A 177 -11.56 -0.48 2.97
C ALA A 177 -11.97 -1.42 4.11
N PRO A 178 -12.90 -1.03 5.01
CA PRO A 178 -13.41 -1.95 6.00
C PRO A 178 -13.91 -3.20 5.29
N LEU A 179 -13.40 -4.36 5.73
CA LEU A 179 -13.82 -5.65 5.23
C LEU A 179 -15.30 -5.81 5.60
N SER A 180 -16.17 -5.71 4.60
CA SER A 180 -17.61 -5.99 4.70
C SER A 180 -17.87 -7.49 4.78
#